data_AF-A0A854F349-F1
#
_entry.id   AF-A0A854F349-F1
#
_cell.length_a   1.000
_cell.length_b   1.000
_cell.length_c   1.000
_cell.angle_alpha   90.00
_cell.angle_beta   90.00
_cell.angle_gamma   90.00
#
_symmetry.space_group_name_H-M   'P 1'
#
loop_
_entity.id
_entity.type
_entity.pdbx_description
1 polymer ?
#
loop_
_entity_poly.entity_id
_entity_poly.type
_entity_poly.pdbx_seq_one_letter_code
_entity_poly.pdbx_strand_id
1 'polypeptide(L)' 'HGRGGGEVITCHSNGHRQEYCDARIRRGVRLVRQDSRSACIEGQTWGWDRRGIWVSDGCRAQFQVN' A
#
# COMPACT_ATOMS: atom_id res chain seq x y z
N HIS A 1 7.85 -3.70 -20.93
CA HIS A 1 6.43 -3.29 -21.02
C HIS A 1 6.08 -2.41 -19.83
N GLY A 2 5.94 -1.09 -20.06
CA GLY A 2 5.18 -0.11 -19.24
C GLY A 2 5.65 0.18 -17.80
N ARG A 3 5.54 1.37 -17.22
CA ARG A 3 5.11 2.71 -17.66
C ARG A 3 5.74 3.75 -16.72
N GLY A 4 6.26 4.84 -17.26
CA GLY A 4 6.83 5.98 -16.52
C GLY A 4 5.78 6.98 -16.05
N GLY A 5 4.93 6.59 -15.11
CA GLY A 5 3.99 7.48 -14.43
C GLY A 5 3.47 6.76 -13.20
N GLY A 6 3.52 7.40 -12.04
CA GLY A 6 3.44 6.80 -10.69
C GLY A 6 2.77 5.42 -10.62
N GLU A 7 3.54 4.41 -10.23
CA GLU A 7 3.13 3.01 -10.20
C GLU A 7 2.03 2.84 -9.14
N VAL A 8 0.84 2.37 -9.55
CA VAL A 8 -0.25 2.07 -8.62
C VAL A 8 -0.14 0.61 -8.22
N ILE A 9 0.11 0.38 -6.93
CA ILE A 9 0.28 -0.93 -6.32
C ILE A 9 -0.94 -1.21 -5.47
N THR A 10 -1.59 -2.34 -5.73
CA THR A 10 -2.67 -2.81 -4.88
C THR A 10 -2.08 -3.70 -3.79
N CYS A 11 -2.17 -3.26 -2.55
CA CYS A 11 -1.67 -4.02 -1.41
C CYS A 11 -2.84 -4.42 -0.50
N HIS A 12 -2.79 -5.65 0.02
CA HIS A 12 -3.81 -6.17 0.91
C HIS A 12 -3.25 -7.11 1.95
N SER A 13 -3.78 -6.99 3.16
CA SER A 13 -3.58 -7.98 4.21
C SER A 13 -4.75 -8.96 4.25
N ASN A 14 -4.45 -10.25 4.43
CA ASN A 14 -5.44 -11.27 4.70
C ASN A 14 -5.46 -11.55 6.21
N GLY A 15 -6.29 -10.80 6.96
CA GLY A 15 -6.49 -10.96 8.39
C GLY A 15 -5.67 -10.00 9.26
N HIS A 16 -5.29 -10.43 10.46
CA HIS A 16 -4.61 -9.57 11.44
C HIS A 16 -3.08 -9.48 11.27
N ARG A 17 -2.52 -10.11 10.22
CA ARG A 17 -1.07 -10.08 10.00
C ARG A 17 -0.67 -8.87 9.16
N GLN A 18 0.48 -8.29 9.46
CA GLN A 18 1.09 -7.31 8.58
C GLN A 18 1.67 -8.03 7.35
N GLU A 19 1.27 -7.59 6.16
CA GLU A 19 1.78 -8.06 4.88
C GLU A 19 2.51 -6.91 4.18
N TYR A 20 3.57 -7.24 3.46
CA TYR A 20 4.39 -6.29 2.71
C TYR A 20 4.21 -6.52 1.22
N CYS A 21 4.00 -5.42 0.49
CA CYS A 21 4.05 -5.39 -0.95
C CYS A 21 5.33 -4.69 -1.39
N ASP A 22 6.17 -5.42 -2.13
CA ASP A 22 7.34 -4.87 -2.79
C ASP A 22 6.90 -3.75 -3.73
N ALA A 23 7.40 -2.55 -3.43
CA ALA A 23 7.03 -1.32 -4.09
C ALA A 23 8.27 -0.46 -4.29
N ARG A 24 8.55 -0.03 -5.53
CA ARG A 24 9.68 0.87 -5.81
C ARG A 24 9.30 2.31 -5.50
N ILE A 25 9.37 2.65 -4.22
CA ILE A 25 9.06 3.99 -3.71
C ILE A 25 10.26 4.91 -3.95
N ARG A 26 10.09 5.99 -4.72
CA ARG A 26 11.19 6.92 -5.07
C ARG A 26 11.05 8.29 -4.40
N ARG A 27 9.83 8.76 -4.22
CA ARG A 27 9.45 10.04 -3.60
C ARG A 27 8.45 9.86 -2.47
N GLY A 28 7.59 8.86 -2.54
CA GLY A 28 6.62 8.57 -1.50
C GLY A 28 5.42 7.80 -2.02
N VAL A 29 4.52 7.50 -1.10
CA VAL A 29 3.32 6.70 -1.35
C VAL A 29 2.08 7.51 -1.02
N ARG A 30 1.05 7.40 -1.85
CA ARG A 30 -0.25 8.01 -1.61
C ARG A 30 -1.35 6.98 -1.71
N LEU A 31 -2.24 6.94 -0.72
CA LEU A 31 -3.49 6.20 -0.79
C LEU A 31 -4.37 6.79 -1.91
N VAL A 32 -4.67 5.98 -2.92
CA VAL A 32 -5.55 6.35 -4.05
C VAL A 32 -6.98 5.94 -3.76
N ARG A 33 -7.17 4.69 -3.32
CA ARG A 33 -8.50 4.11 -3.11
C ARG A 33 -8.46 2.98 -2.10
N GLN A 34 -9.34 3.00 -1.11
CA GLN A 34 -9.60 1.86 -0.23
C GLN A 34 -10.59 0.90 -0.89
N ASP A 35 -10.28 -0.39 -0.85
CA ASP A 35 -11.11 -1.49 -1.38
C ASP A 35 -11.50 -2.50 -0.27
N SER A 36 -10.90 -2.40 0.93
CA SER A 36 -11.33 -3.13 2.13
C SER A 36 -12.51 -2.49 2.85
N ARG A 37 -13.24 -3.33 3.60
CA ARG A 37 -14.15 -2.89 4.66
C ARG A 37 -13.41 -2.37 5.90
N SER A 38 -12.23 -2.93 6.21
CA SER A 38 -11.34 -2.41 7.25
C SER A 38 -10.81 -1.03 6.90
N ALA A 39 -10.76 -0.13 7.88
CA ALA A 39 -10.23 1.22 7.70
C ALA A 39 -8.72 1.18 7.45
N CYS A 40 -8.29 1.78 6.34
CA CYS A 40 -6.89 1.96 6.01
C CYS A 40 -6.38 3.30 6.55
N ILE A 41 -5.80 3.29 7.74
CA ILE A 41 -5.24 4.45 8.44
C ILE A 41 -3.71 4.39 8.38
N GLU A 42 -3.11 5.47 7.86
CA GLU A 42 -1.66 5.60 7.76
C GLU A 42 -1.03 5.57 9.16
N GLY A 43 0.00 4.74 9.34
CA GLY A 43 0.68 4.53 10.62
C GLY A 43 -0.03 3.56 11.57
N GLN A 44 -1.26 3.10 11.27
CA GLN A 44 -1.96 2.10 12.08
C GLN A 44 -2.19 0.79 11.33
N THR A 45 -2.88 0.84 10.19
CA THR A 45 -3.26 -0.33 9.40
C THR A 45 -2.58 -0.38 8.04
N TRP A 46 -1.87 0.67 7.67
CA TRP A 46 -0.92 0.64 6.57
C TRP A 46 0.18 1.68 6.76
N GLY A 47 1.27 1.51 6.03
CA GLY A 47 2.37 2.46 5.96
C GLY A 47 3.32 2.08 4.86
N TRP A 48 4.42 2.80 4.76
CA TRP A 48 5.43 2.54 3.74
C TRP A 48 6.82 2.92 4.26
N ASP A 49 7.82 2.25 3.70
CA ASP A 49 9.22 2.46 4.01
C ASP A 49 10.09 2.18 2.78
N ARG A 50 11.41 2.16 2.95
CA ARG A 50 12.35 1.96 1.84
C ARG A 50 12.25 0.59 1.19
N ARG A 51 11.65 -0.39 1.86
CA ARG A 51 11.45 -1.76 1.38
C ARG A 51 10.15 -1.90 0.58
N GLY A 52 9.13 -1.09 0.88
CA GLY A 52 7.86 -1.14 0.18
C GLY A 52 6.69 -0.60 1.01
N ILE A 53 5.50 -1.07 0.71
CA ILE A 53 4.26 -0.71 1.41
C ILE A 53 3.85 -1.87 2.28
N TRP A 54 3.49 -1.61 3.53
CA TRP A 54 2.92 -2.61 4.41
C TRP A 54 1.47 -2.29 4.75
N VAL A 55 0.67 -3.33 4.93
CA VAL A 55 -0.75 -3.25 5.30
C VAL A 55 -1.03 -4.31 6.37
N SER A 56 -1.94 -4.03 7.28
CA SER A 56 -2.32 -4.91 8.39
C SER A 56 -3.83 -4.82 8.65
N ASP A 57 -4.33 -5.73 9.49
CA ASP A 57 -5.73 -5.74 9.95
C ASP A 57 -6.78 -5.80 8.83
N GLY A 58 -6.46 -6.51 7.74
CA GLY A 58 -7.35 -6.65 6.59
C GLY A 58 -7.48 -5.38 5.75
N CYS A 59 -6.63 -4.37 5.96
CA CYS A 59 -6.57 -3.21 5.08
C CYS A 59 -6.19 -3.65 3.65
N ARG A 60 -7.00 -3.20 2.69
CA ARG A 60 -6.81 -3.40 1.25
C ARG A 60 -7.05 -2.08 0.54
N ALA A 61 -6.01 -1.59 -0.11
CA ALA A 61 -6.08 -0.32 -0.82
C ALA A 61 -5.10 -0.28 -2.00
N GLN A 62 -5.39 0.64 -2.91
CA GLN A 62 -4.52 1.02 -4.01
C GLN A 62 -3.67 2.20 -3.58
N PHE A 63 -2.36 2.05 -3.79
CA PHE A 63 -1.35 3.01 -3.40
C PHE A 63 -0.57 3.44 -4.62
N GLN A 64 -0.46 4.74 -4.85
CA GLN A 64 0.37 5.28 -5.91
C GLN A 64 1.75 5.61 -5.35
N VAL A 65 2.77 4.98 -5.91
CA VAL A 65 4.18 5.29 -5.62
C VAL A 65 4.72 6.22 -6.71
N ASN A 66 5.35 7.31 -6.28
CA ASN A 66 6.09 8.22 -7.16
C ASN A 66 7.59 8.17 -6.87
#